data_AF-A0A950WF59-F1
#
_entry.id   AF-A0A950WF59-F1
#
_cell.length_a   1.000
_cell.length_b   1.000
_cell.length_c   1.000
_cell.angle_alpha   90.00
_cell.angle_beta   90.00
_cell.angle_gamma   90.00
#
_symmetry.space_group_name_H-M   'P 1'
#
loop_
_entity.id
_entity.type
_entity.pdbx_description
1 polymer ?
#
loop_
_entity_poly.entity_id
_entity_poly.type
_entity_poly.pdbx_seq_one_letter_code
_entity_poly.pdbx_strand_id
1 'polypeptide(L)'
;KIDHVSALKDIRQHDVEIIFPAPASVEWFKHIPGVTTVAQGTDERTLQLNVQGDLTEIIQIAGQHAATNIVTHEPTLEEVFLRFYEPQQEPSALAG
;
A
#
# COMPACT_ATOMS: atom_id res chain seq x y z
N LYS A 1 -15.36 -10.40 -25.70
CA LYS A 1 -15.33 -11.02 -24.35
C LYS A 1 -14.51 -10.10 -23.47
N ILE A 2 -15.22 -9.23 -22.76
CA ILE A 2 -14.69 -8.13 -21.96
C ILE A 2 -15.11 -8.50 -20.54
N ASP A 3 -14.36 -9.43 -19.96
CA ASP A 3 -14.76 -10.10 -18.70
C ASP A 3 -13.57 -10.19 -17.73
N HIS A 4 -12.56 -9.32 -17.89
CA HIS A 4 -11.41 -9.26 -16.98
C HIS A 4 -11.23 -7.89 -16.29
N VAL A 5 -11.86 -6.83 -16.80
CA VAL A 5 -11.66 -5.46 -16.26
C VAL A 5 -12.56 -5.17 -15.05
N SER A 6 -13.76 -5.77 -14.97
CA SER A 6 -14.67 -5.56 -13.82
C SER A 6 -14.22 -6.27 -12.54
N ALA A 7 -13.41 -7.33 -12.62
CA ALA A 7 -12.89 -8.03 -11.44
C ALA A 7 -11.71 -7.27 -10.78
N LEU A 8 -11.08 -6.35 -11.52
CA LEU A 8 -9.95 -5.53 -11.03
C LEU A 8 -10.41 -4.24 -10.34
N LYS A 9 -11.69 -3.88 -10.49
CA LYS A 9 -12.28 -2.64 -9.97
C LYS A 9 -12.50 -2.63 -8.45
N ASP A 10 -12.36 -3.78 -7.80
CA ASP A 10 -12.58 -3.94 -6.36
C ASP A 10 -11.27 -3.99 -5.55
N ILE A 11 -10.12 -3.83 -6.20
CA ILE A 11 -8.84 -3.69 -5.49
C ILE A 11 -8.63 -2.20 -5.18
N ARG A 12 -9.40 -1.68 -4.22
CA ARG A 12 -9.12 -0.39 -3.58
C ARG A 12 -7.94 -0.56 -2.63
N GLN A 13 -6.74 -0.57 -3.20
CA GLN A 13 -5.52 -0.47 -2.43
C GLN A 13 -5.25 1.01 -2.13
N HIS A 14 -4.99 1.30 -0.85
CA HIS A 14 -4.60 2.61 -0.36
C HIS A 14 -3.16 2.51 0.15
N ASP A 15 -2.28 3.32 -0.42
CA ASP A 15 -0.94 3.52 0.12
C ASP A 15 -1.00 4.64 1.14
N VAL A 16 -0.65 4.34 2.38
CA VAL A 16 -0.79 5.24 3.52
C VAL A 16 0.58 5.43 4.14
N GLU A 17 0.99 6.69 4.26
CA GLU A 17 2.19 7.08 4.98
C GLU A 17 1.79 7.79 6.28
N ILE A 18 2.35 7.34 7.40
CA ILE A 18 2.05 7.89 8.72
C ILE A 18 3.34 8.32 9.38
N ILE A 19 3.37 9.55 9.90
CA ILE A 19 4.52 10.14 10.58
C ILE A 19 4.18 10.31 12.05
N PHE A 20 5.11 9.92 12.90
CA PHE A 20 4.98 9.94 14.35
C PHE A 20 5.98 10.90 15.01
N PRO A 21 5.71 11.37 16.24
CA PRO A 21 6.65 12.23 16.97
C PRO A 21 7.83 11.45 17.56
N ALA A 22 7.70 10.12 17.68
CA ALA A 22 8.68 9.19 18.24
C ALA A 22 8.82 7.96 17.33
N PRO A 23 9.90 7.15 17.47
CA PRO A 23 10.15 6.01 16.61
C PRO A 23 8.94 5.07 16.55
N ALA A 24 8.51 4.76 15.33
CA ALA A 24 7.26 4.08 15.06
C ALA A 24 7.46 2.57 14.89
N SER A 25 6.61 1.75 15.50
CA SER A 25 6.73 0.30 15.35
C SER A 25 5.76 -0.25 14.32
N VAL A 26 6.28 -1.03 13.36
CA VAL A 26 5.45 -1.75 12.38
C VAL A 26 4.47 -2.72 13.05
N GLU A 27 4.76 -3.17 14.28
CA GLU A 27 3.93 -4.12 15.01
C GLU A 27 2.57 -3.56 15.40
N TRP A 28 2.44 -2.24 15.50
CA TRP A 28 1.16 -1.58 15.79
C TRP A 28 0.10 -1.83 14.71
N PHE A 29 0.53 -2.06 13.47
CA PHE A 29 -0.37 -2.20 12.31
C PHE A 29 -0.40 -3.61 11.72
N LYS A 30 0.51 -4.52 12.12
CA LYS A 30 0.57 -5.90 11.62
C LYS A 30 -0.68 -6.73 11.85
N HIS A 31 -1.45 -6.41 12.89
CA HIS A 31 -2.62 -7.19 13.29
C HIS A 31 -3.94 -6.60 12.82
N ILE A 32 -3.91 -5.49 12.07
CA ILE A 32 -5.11 -4.81 11.61
C ILE A 32 -5.67 -5.53 10.38
N PRO A 33 -6.96 -5.93 10.40
CA PRO A 33 -7.60 -6.50 9.23
C PRO A 33 -7.65 -5.45 8.10
N GLY A 34 -7.16 -5.84 6.92
CA GLY A 34 -7.07 -4.96 5.75
C GLY A 34 -5.68 -4.38 5.52
N VAL A 35 -4.75 -4.42 6.49
CA VAL A 35 -3.34 -4.07 6.21
C VAL A 35 -2.66 -5.24 5.50
N THR A 36 -2.36 -5.05 4.22
CA THR A 36 -1.66 -6.04 3.39
C THR A 36 -0.18 -6.08 3.71
N THR A 37 0.43 -4.90 3.86
CA THR A 37 1.86 -4.74 4.14
C THR A 37 2.08 -3.54 5.05
N VAL A 38 3.03 -3.66 5.98
CA VAL A 38 3.56 -2.54 6.76
C VAL A 38 5.07 -2.58 6.71
N ALA A 39 5.68 -1.44 6.39
CA ALA A 39 7.12 -1.25 6.33
C ALA A 39 7.51 0.02 7.09
N GLN A 40 8.74 0.04 7.58
CA GLN A 40 9.36 1.29 8.01
C GLN A 40 9.66 2.14 6.77
N GLY A 41 9.35 3.43 6.87
CA GLY A 41 9.69 4.42 5.84
C GLY A 41 11.17 4.84 5.92
N THR A 42 11.49 5.94 5.24
CA THR A 42 12.86 6.48 5.17
C THR A 42 13.40 6.96 6.53
N ASP A 43 12.51 7.36 7.45
CA ASP A 43 12.84 7.74 8.83
C ASP A 43 12.21 6.75 9.81
N GLU A 44 12.87 6.52 10.94
CA GLU A 44 12.42 5.63 12.02
C GLU A 44 11.04 6.01 12.61
N ARG A 45 10.60 7.24 12.38
CA ARG A 45 9.28 7.78 12.77
C ARG A 45 8.22 7.66 11.69
N THR A 46 8.57 7.20 10.51
CA THR A 46 7.65 7.08 9.37
C THR A 46 7.31 5.63 9.13
N LEU A 47 6.02 5.33 8.97
CA LEU A 47 5.54 4.02 8.55
C LEU A 47 4.82 4.14 7.21
N GLN A 48 5.05 3.14 6.37
CA GLN A 48 4.36 2.96 5.09
C GLN A 48 3.48 1.72 5.16
N LEU A 49 2.20 1.90 4.85
CA LEU A 49 1.19 0.86 4.94
C LEU A 49 0.51 0.72 3.58
N ASN A 50 0.28 -0.51 3.18
CA ASN A 50 -0.59 -0.84 2.07
C ASN A 50 -1.87 -1.44 2.68
N VAL A 51 -2.99 -0.78 2.45
CA VAL A 51 -4.28 -1.16 3.03
C VAL A 51 -5.26 -1.49 1.92
N GLN A 52 -5.99 -2.59 2.06
CA GLN A 52 -7.14 -2.91 1.24
C GLN A 52 -8.42 -2.71 2.05
N GLY A 53 -9.31 -1.86 1.55
CA GLY A 53 -10.59 -1.56 2.19
C GLY A 53 -10.53 -0.35 3.11
N ASP A 54 -11.11 -0.46 4.30
CA ASP A 54 -11.41 0.69 5.17
C ASP A 54 -10.21 1.13 6.04
N LEU A 55 -10.08 2.44 6.24
CA LEU A 55 -8.96 3.06 6.97
C LEU A 55 -9.27 3.38 8.44
N THR A 56 -10.48 3.11 8.94
CA THR A 56 -10.96 3.56 10.25
C THR A 56 -10.10 3.03 11.40
N GLU A 57 -9.71 1.76 11.38
CA GLU A 57 -8.84 1.19 12.44
C GLU A 57 -7.42 1.77 12.38
N ILE A 58 -6.89 2.00 11.17
CA ILE A 58 -5.57 2.58 10.96
C ILE A 58 -5.52 4.01 11.52
N ILE A 59 -6.54 4.82 11.24
CA ILE A 59 -6.64 6.20 11.74
C ILE A 59 -6.76 6.21 13.27
N GLN A 60 -7.54 5.29 13.86
CA GLN A 60 -7.67 5.18 15.31
C GLN A 60 -6.34 4.82 15.99
N ILE A 61 -5.61 3.85 15.47
CA ILE A 61 -4.31 3.44 16.02
C ILE A 61 -3.27 4.56 15.84
N ALA A 62 -3.24 5.19 14.66
CA ALA A 62 -2.40 6.36 14.43
C ALA A 62 -2.66 7.47 15.46
N GLY A 63 -3.94 7.74 15.77
CA GLY A 63 -4.34 8.69 16.81
C GLY A 63 -3.89 8.29 18.22
N GLN A 64 -3.97 7.01 18.58
CA GLN A 64 -3.50 6.51 19.88
C GLN A 64 -2.00 6.71 20.08
N HIS A 65 -1.23 6.64 18.98
CA HIS A 65 0.22 6.87 18.98
C HIS A 65 0.59 8.34 18.66
N ALA A 66 -0.37 9.25 18.70
CA ALA A 66 -0.18 10.68 18.45
C ALA A 66 0.49 10.99 17.10
N ALA A 67 0.10 10.29 16.04
CA ALA A 67 0.57 10.57 14.68
C ALA A 67 0.46 12.06 14.36
N THR A 68 1.56 12.62 13.85
CA THR A 68 1.66 14.05 13.54
C THR A 68 1.23 14.38 12.13
N ASN A 69 1.30 13.41 11.21
CA ASN A 69 0.84 13.56 9.84
C ASN A 69 0.43 12.21 9.24
N ILE A 70 -0.62 12.22 8.41
CA ILE A 70 -1.10 11.05 7.67
C ILE A 70 -1.31 11.48 6.22
N VAL A 71 -0.65 10.79 5.30
CA VAL A 71 -0.74 11.02 3.86
C VAL A 71 -1.31 9.77 3.22
N THR A 72 -2.42 9.91 2.48
CA THR A 72 -3.04 8.79 1.76
C THR A 72 -2.89 9.03 0.26
N HIS A 73 -2.29 8.08 -0.44
CA HIS A 73 -2.21 8.04 -1.88
C HIS A 73 -3.19 6.99 -2.41
N GLU A 74 -4.15 7.44 -3.22
CA GLU A 74 -4.95 6.54 -4.04
C GLU A 74 -4.14 6.26 -5.32
N PRO A 75 -3.86 4.98 -5.66
CA PRO A 75 -3.21 4.66 -6.92
C PRO A 75 -4.10 5.18 -8.05
N THR A 76 -3.52 6.03 -8.89
CA THR A 76 -4.24 6.55 -10.05
C THR A 76 -4.51 5.40 -11.02
N LEU A 77 -5.63 5.48 -11.76
CA LEU A 77 -5.97 4.49 -12.77
C LEU A 77 -4.86 4.30 -13.81
N GLU A 78 -4.05 5.33 -14.06
CA GLU A 78 -2.90 5.31 -14.97
C GLU A 78 -1.73 4.47 -14.43
N GLU A 79 -1.40 4.58 -13.14
CA GLU A 79 -0.36 3.75 -12.50
C GLU A 79 -0.76 2.27 -12.48
N VAL A 80 -2.03 1.98 -12.20
CA VAL A 80 -2.56 0.61 -12.30
C VAL A 80 -2.43 0.12 -13.75
N PHE A 81 -2.81 0.93 -14.73
CA PHE A 81 -2.69 0.59 -16.15
C PHE A 81 -1.25 0.26 -16.57
N LEU A 82 -0.25 1.04 -16.13
CA LEU A 82 1.15 0.85 -16.50
C LEU A 82 1.75 -0.45 -15.98
N ARG A 83 1.43 -0.88 -14.75
CA ARG A 83 1.90 -2.16 -14.19
C ARG A 83 1.40 -3.39 -14.97
N PHE A 84 0.27 -3.27 -15.67
CA PHE A 84 -0.24 -4.33 -16.54
C PHE A 84 0.38 -4.36 -17.95
N TYR A 85 1.13 -3.32 -18.33
CA TYR A 85 1.80 -3.22 -19.63
C TYR A 85 3.33 -3.37 -19.55
N GLU A 86 3.91 -3.70 -18.39
CA GLU A 86 5.30 -4.17 -18.36
C GLU A 86 5.38 -5.44 -19.24
N PRO A 87 6.12 -5.39 -20.37
CA PRO A 87 6.28 -6.58 -21.19
C PRO A 87 7.05 -7.59 -20.35
N GLN A 88 6.40 -8.72 -20.08
CA GLN A 88 7.04 -9.95 -19.63
C GLN A 88 8.35 -10.08 -20.39
N GLN A 89 9.48 -9.80 -19.74
CA GLN A 89 10.79 -10.09 -20.33
C GLN A 89 10.83 -11.61 -20.45
N GLU A 90 10.52 -12.08 -21.65
CA GLU A 90 10.73 -13.44 -22.09
C GLU A 90 12.19 -13.77 -21.75
N PRO A 91 12.47 -14.78 -20.90
CA PRO A 91 13.83 -15.22 -20.68
C PRO A 91 14.37 -15.66 -22.03
N SER A 92 15.34 -14.88 -22.53
CA SER A 92 16.00 -15.07 -23.81
C SER A 92 16.50 -16.50 -23.92
N ALA A 93 15.73 -17.34 -24.62
CA ALA A 93 16.15 -18.64 -25.09
C ALA A 93 17.10 -18.41 -26.28
N LEU A 94 18.34 -18.04 -25.98
CA LEU A 94 19.45 -18.05 -26.91
C LEU A 94 20.56 -18.92 -26.33
N ALA A 95 20.26 -20.22 -26.28
CA ALA A 95 21.23 -21.24 -26.64
C ALA A 95 21.13 -21.43 -28.16
N GLY A 96 22.26 -21.27 -28.85
CA GLY A 96 22.37 -21.47 -30.30
C GLY A 96 23.67 -20.92 -30.83
#